data_AF-A0A239QI70-F1
#
_entry.id   AF-A0A239QI70-F1
#
_cell.length_a   1.000
_cell.length_b   1.000
_cell.length_c   1.000
_cell.angle_alpha   90.00
_cell.angle_beta   90.00
_cell.angle_gamma   90.00
#
_symmetry.space_group_name_H-M   'P 1'
#
loop_
_entity.id
_entity.type
_entity.pdbx_description
1 polymer ?
#
loop_
_entity_poly.entity_id
_entity_poly.type
_entity_poly.pdbx_seq_one_letter_code
_entity_poly.pdbx_strand_id
1 'polypeptide(L)' 'MKKLTVAGCIFWIVGLIVFIVGMNINSSIRETMMTLGSIVFLMGLAINGVVWVKRKNDENK' A
#
# COMPACT_ATOMS: atom_id res chain seq x y z
N MET A 1 -2.37 -16.61 -5.72
CA MET A 1 -2.47 -15.23 -6.26
C MET A 1 -3.54 -14.39 -5.58
N LYS A 2 -4.82 -14.82 -5.53
CA LYS A 2 -5.92 -14.03 -4.92
C LYS A 2 -5.63 -13.52 -3.49
N LYS A 3 -5.07 -14.37 -2.61
CA LYS A 3 -4.71 -13.98 -1.23
C LYS A 3 -3.62 -12.88 -1.17
N LEU A 4 -2.68 -12.87 -2.11
CA LEU A 4 -1.60 -11.88 -2.17
C LEU A 4 -2.10 -10.52 -2.69
N THR A 5 -3.02 -10.52 -3.66
CA THR A 5 -3.72 -9.31 -4.12
C THR A 5 -4.54 -8.70 -2.99
N VAL A 6 -5.29 -9.52 -2.25
CA VAL A 6 -6.08 -9.04 -1.11
C VAL A 6 -5.17 -8.43 -0.03
N ALA A 7 -4.05 -9.08 0.29
CA ALA A 7 -3.07 -8.52 1.22
C ALA A 7 -2.49 -7.19 0.71
N GLY A 8 -2.11 -7.09 -0.56
CA GLY A 8 -1.63 -5.85 -1.18
C GLY A 8 -2.66 -4.72 -1.11
N CYS A 9 -3.93 -5.01 -1.39
CA CYS A 9 -5.01 -4.02 -1.26
C CYS A 9 -5.21 -3.56 0.20
N ILE A 10 -5.10 -4.46 1.18
CA ILE A 10 -5.22 -4.09 2.60
C ILE A 10 -4.08 -3.15 2.99
N PHE A 11 -2.83 -3.47 2.66
CA PHE A 11 -1.69 -2.58 2.93
C PHE A 11 -1.85 -1.23 2.25
N TRP A 12 -2.33 -1.22 1.00
CA TRP A 12 -2.59 0.02 0.27
C TRP A 12 -3.62 0.91 0.96
N ILE A 13 -4.77 0.35 1.35
CA ILE A 13 -5.86 1.08 2.02
C ILE A 13 -5.41 1.56 3.41
N VAL A 14 -4.76 0.69 4.19
CA VAL A 14 -4.29 1.04 5.54
C VAL A 14 -3.24 2.14 5.49
N GLY A 15 -2.28 2.07 4.55
CA GLY A 15 -1.28 3.11 4.35
C GLY A 15 -1.92 4.47 3.99
N LEU A 16 -2.94 4.46 3.12
CA LEU A 16 -3.69 5.66 2.76
C LEU A 16 -4.41 6.28 3.97
N ILE A 17 -5.07 5.45 4.79
CA ILE A 17 -5.77 5.93 5.99
C ILE A 17 -4.77 6.56 6.98
N VAL A 18 -3.65 5.90 7.24
CA VAL A 18 -2.62 6.43 8.15
C VAL A 18 -2.04 7.75 7.63
N PHE A 19 -1.83 7.87 6.32
CA PHE A 19 -1.38 9.12 5.70
C PHE A 19 -2.41 10.25 5.87
N ILE A 20 -3.69 9.99 5.58
CA ILE A 20 -4.77 10.98 5.73
C ILE A 20 -4.94 11.39 7.19
N VAL A 21 -4.93 10.42 8.11
CA VAL A 21 -4.97 10.70 9.56
C VAL A 21 -3.78 11.55 9.97
N GLY A 22 -2.58 11.20 9.51
CA GLY A 22 -1.37 12.00 9.71
C GLY A 22 -1.55 13.45 9.29
N MET A 23 -2.07 13.70 8.07
CA MET A 23 -2.33 15.05 7.57
C MET A 23 -3.30 15.86 8.44
N ASN A 24 -4.26 15.20 9.09
CA ASN A 24 -5.27 15.84 9.93
C ASN A 24 -4.83 16.05 11.39
N ILE A 25 -3.66 15.52 11.77
CA ILE A 25 -3.11 15.69 13.12
C ILE A 25 -2.17 16.90 13.14
N ASN A 26 -2.43 17.85 14.03
CA ASN A 26 -1.56 18.99 14.30
C ASN A 26 -0.64 18.70 15.49
N SER A 27 0.29 17.77 15.33
CA SER A 27 1.24 17.39 16.38
C SER A 27 2.60 17.02 15.80
N SER A 28 3.60 16.89 16.68
CA SER A 28 4.98 16.53 16.31
C SER A 28 5.12 15.17 15.62
N ILE A 29 4.10 14.29 15.72
CA ILE A 29 4.09 12.99 15.05
C ILE A 29 3.51 13.06 13.62
N ARG A 30 3.05 14.23 13.15
CA ARG A 30 2.46 14.42 11.82
C ARG A 30 3.37 13.86 10.71
N GLU A 31 4.60 14.33 10.66
CA GLU A 31 5.56 13.92 9.61
C GLU A 31 5.84 12.42 9.69
N THR A 32 6.02 11.88 10.90
CA THR A 32 6.27 10.46 11.11
C THR A 32 5.10 9.60 10.63
N MET A 33 3.85 9.98 10.96
CA MET A 33 2.65 9.28 10.51
C MET A 33 2.45 9.38 9.01
N MET A 34 2.68 10.55 8.41
CA MET A 34 2.62 10.72 6.96
C MET A 34 3.65 9.84 6.26
N THR A 35 4.91 9.86 6.69
CA THR A 35 5.97 9.02 6.11
C THR A 35 5.65 7.53 6.26
N LEU A 36 5.23 7.08 7.44
CA LEU A 36 4.82 5.69 7.67
C LEU A 36 3.64 5.28 6.76
N GLY A 37 2.62 6.14 6.66
CA GLY A 37 1.48 5.92 5.77
C GLY A 37 1.90 5.78 4.31
N SER A 38 2.79 6.65 3.83
CA SER A 38 3.33 6.58 2.47
C SER A 38 4.14 5.31 2.21
N ILE A 39 4.97 4.87 3.16
CA ILE A 39 5.75 3.62 3.03
C ILE A 39 4.80 2.42 2.89
N VAL A 40 3.82 2.31 3.79
CA VAL A 40 2.87 1.20 3.79
C VAL A 40 2.00 1.21 2.52
N PHE A 41 1.60 2.39 2.06
CA PHE A 41 0.86 2.58 0.82
C PHE A 41 1.65 2.09 -0.41
N LEU A 42 2.92 2.50 -0.53
CA LEU A 42 3.80 2.09 -1.63
C LEU A 42 4.10 0.59 -1.59
N MET A 43 4.24 0.00 -0.39
CA MET A 43 4.44 -1.44 -0.24
C MET A 43 3.21 -2.23 -0.73
N GLY A 44 2.00 -1.77 -0.42
CA GLY A 44 0.76 -2.36 -0.95
C GLY A 44 0.66 -2.28 -2.47
N LEU A 45 1.05 -1.15 -3.07
CA LEU A 45 1.13 -0.98 -4.52
C LEU A 45 2.14 -1.93 -5.16
N ALA A 46 3.33 -2.06 -4.58
CA ALA A 46 4.38 -2.93 -5.11
C ALA A 46 3.93 -4.40 -5.12
N ILE A 47 3.29 -4.88 -4.05
CA ILE A 47 2.73 -6.24 -3.98
C ILE A 47 1.69 -6.45 -5.08
N ASN A 48 0.76 -5.51 -5.26
CA ASN A 48 -0.25 -5.59 -6.30
C ASN A 48 0.35 -5.56 -7.71
N GLY A 49 1.37 -4.72 -7.95
CA GLY A 49 2.10 -4.64 -9.21
C GLY A 49 2.81 -5.95 -9.56
N VAL A 50 3.50 -6.57 -8.59
CA VAL A 50 4.16 -7.87 -8.78
C VAL A 50 3.15 -8.97 -9.09
N VAL A 51 2.00 -9.00 -8.41
CA VAL A 51 0.95 -9.98 -8.70
C VAL A 51 0.38 -9.77 -10.10
N TRP A 52 0.20 -8.52 -10.53
CA TRP A 52 -0.27 -8.20 -11.87
C TRP A 52 0.72 -8.66 -12.95
N VAL A 53 2.02 -8.33 -12.81
CA VAL A 53 3.06 -8.76 -13.75
C VAL A 53 3.13 -10.28 -13.83
N LYS A 54 3.07 -10.96 -12.68
CA LYS A 54 3.10 -12.42 -12.65
C LYS A 54 1.90 -13.04 -13.37
N ARG A 55 0.70 -12.50 -13.15
CA ARG A 55 -0.51 -12.96 -13.86
C ARG A 55 -0.39 -12.75 -15.37
N LYS A 56 0.09 -11.58 -15.80
CA LYS A 56 0.30 -11.28 -17.22
C LYS A 56 1.32 -12.22 -17.86
N ASN A 57 2.39 -12.57 -17.15
CA ASN A 57 3.38 -13.54 -17.64
C ASN A 57 2.81 -14.96 -17.73
N ASP A 58 1.97 -15.37 -16.78
CA ASP A 58 1.30 -16.68 -16.81
C ASP A 58 0.26 -16.78 -17.94
N GLU A 59 -0.40 -15.67 -18.31
CA GLU A 59 -1.39 -15.61 -19.41
C GLU A 59 -0.77 -15.61 -20.81
N ASN A 60 0.51 -15.25 -20.95
CA ASN A 60 1.23 -15.21 -22.23
C ASN A 60 2.06 -16.49 -22.50
N LYS A 61 1.88 -17.54 -21.70
CA LYS A 61 2.64 -18.79 -21.75
C LYS A 61 1.73 -19.98 -22.02
#